data_AF-A0A946MJC6-F1
#
_entry.id   AF-A0A946MJC6-F1
#
_cell.length_a   1.000
_cell.length_b   1.000
_cell.length_c   1.000
_cell.angle_alpha   90.00
_cell.angle_beta   90.00
_cell.angle_gamma   90.00
#
_symmetry.space_group_name_H-M   'P 1'
#
loop_
_entity.id
_entity.type
_entity.pdbx_description
1 polymer ?
#
loop_
_entity_poly.entity_id
_entity_poly.type
_entity_poly.pdbx_seq_one_letter_code
_entity_poly.pdbx_strand_id
1 'polypeptide(L)'
;MSVIQKAVQQGSWLAAFKGATQLISWAATIIIARILVPDDYGLMDIATVLTGYASLFSELGLGAAIIQKKDTGQQAVSSVFWFTLMIGLFFGLLCFLLAHPTAVLFNEPRVIPLTRSVSLIFIINGLSIVPLNLMKKQLNFKMIGGIEMLSGLGSCLGMMGMAY
;
A
#
# COMPACT_ATOMS: atom_id res chain seq x y z
N MET A 1 -7.72 -17.47 28.17
CA MET A 1 -8.31 -17.49 26.80
C MET A 1 -7.46 -18.36 25.91
N SER A 2 -8.06 -19.37 25.27
CA SER A 2 -7.39 -20.18 24.25
C SER A 2 -6.89 -19.29 23.11
N VAL A 3 -5.76 -19.65 22.49
CA VAL A 3 -5.18 -18.96 21.31
C VAL A 3 -6.23 -18.78 20.20
N ILE A 4 -7.14 -19.75 20.09
CA ILE A 4 -8.26 -19.74 19.13
C ILE A 4 -9.26 -18.61 19.44
N GLN A 5 -9.65 -18.42 20.70
CA GLN A 5 -10.56 -17.34 21.10
C GLN A 5 -9.97 -15.95 20.86
N LYS A 6 -8.68 -15.76 21.17
CA LYS A 6 -7.99 -14.48 20.89
C LYS A 6 -7.89 -14.23 19.38
N ALA A 7 -7.57 -15.24 18.58
CA ALA A 7 -7.51 -15.11 17.13
C ALA A 7 -8.87 -14.75 16.52
N VAL A 8 -9.95 -15.39 16.98
CA VAL A 8 -11.32 -15.10 16.51
C VAL A 8 -11.75 -13.68 16.90
N GLN A 9 -11.55 -13.29 18.17
CA GLN A 9 -11.93 -11.96 18.64
C GLN A 9 -11.13 -10.85 17.95
N GLN A 10 -9.83 -11.04 17.72
CA GLN A 10 -9.01 -10.05 17.04
C GLN A 10 -9.24 -10.05 15.52
N GLY A 11 -9.50 -11.21 14.94
CA GLY A 11 -9.87 -11.35 13.52
C GLY A 11 -11.18 -10.66 13.20
N SER A 12 -12.20 -10.75 14.07
CA SER A 12 -13.46 -10.02 13.87
C SER A 12 -13.29 -8.51 13.92
N TRP A 13 -12.43 -8.00 14.81
CA TRP A 13 -12.06 -6.57 14.83
C TRP A 13 -11.38 -6.13 13.53
N LEU A 14 -10.44 -6.93 13.02
CA LEU A 14 -9.79 -6.63 11.73
C LEU A 14 -10.79 -6.62 10.58
N ALA A 15 -11.70 -7.59 10.54
CA ALA A 15 -12.75 -7.64 9.52
C ALA A 15 -13.67 -6.41 9.59
N ALA A 16 -14.06 -6.00 10.80
CA ALA A 16 -14.87 -4.80 11.01
C ALA A 16 -14.14 -3.52 10.56
N PHE A 17 -12.86 -3.36 10.93
CA PHE A 17 -12.06 -2.23 10.50
C PHE A 17 -11.88 -2.19 8.98
N LYS A 18 -11.49 -3.31 8.37
CA LYS A 18 -11.37 -3.40 6.90
C LYS A 18 -12.68 -3.10 6.18
N GLY A 19 -13.80 -3.63 6.68
CA GLY A 19 -15.12 -3.34 6.14
C GLY A 19 -15.45 -1.85 6.20
N ALA A 20 -15.19 -1.21 7.35
CA ALA A 20 -15.39 0.22 7.52
C ALA A 20 -14.51 1.04 6.57
N THR A 21 -13.20 0.73 6.49
CA THR A 21 -12.27 1.41 5.58
C THR A 21 -12.66 1.24 4.12
N GLN A 22 -13.14 0.06 3.73
CA GLN A 22 -13.62 -0.20 2.37
C GLN A 22 -14.85 0.64 2.01
N LEU A 23 -15.82 0.73 2.92
CA LEU A 23 -17.02 1.57 2.72
C LEU A 23 -16.64 3.05 2.58
N ILE A 24 -15.70 3.53 3.40
CA ILE A 24 -15.19 4.90 3.32
C ILE A 24 -14.48 5.13 1.98
N SER A 25 -13.65 4.18 1.53
CA SER A 25 -12.93 4.27 0.25
C SER A 25 -13.90 4.30 -0.94
N TRP A 26 -14.96 3.51 -0.92
CA TRP A 26 -16.01 3.58 -1.94
C TRP A 26 -16.74 4.91 -1.96
N ALA A 27 -17.11 5.44 -0.79
CA ALA A 27 -17.73 6.76 -0.69
C ALA A 27 -16.82 7.86 -1.25
N ALA A 28 -15.52 7.84 -0.90
CA ALA A 28 -14.54 8.77 -1.44
C ALA A 28 -14.40 8.64 -2.97
N THR A 29 -14.35 7.42 -3.49
CA THR A 29 -14.25 7.16 -4.94
C THR A 29 -15.45 7.76 -5.69
N ILE A 30 -16.67 7.59 -5.17
CA ILE A 30 -17.89 8.16 -5.78
C ILE A 30 -17.85 9.69 -5.77
N ILE A 31 -17.37 10.32 -4.69
CA ILE A 31 -17.25 11.77 -4.59
C ILE A 31 -16.22 12.29 -5.59
N ILE A 32 -15.03 11.69 -5.62
CA ILE A 32 -13.95 12.06 -6.55
C ILE A 32 -14.40 11.89 -7.99
N ALA A 33 -15.10 10.79 -8.33
CA ALA A 33 -15.65 10.56 -9.66
C ALA A 33 -16.67 11.63 -10.11
N ARG A 34 -17.29 12.37 -9.18
CA ARG A 34 -18.15 13.51 -9.51
C ARG A 34 -17.39 14.83 -9.68
N ILE A 35 -16.21 14.95 -9.07
CA ILE A 35 -15.41 16.19 -9.07
C ILE A 35 -14.39 16.17 -10.21
N LEU A 36 -13.80 15.01 -10.52
CA LEU A 36 -12.80 14.88 -11.57
C LEU A 36 -13.43 14.99 -12.97
N VAL A 37 -12.73 15.71 -13.85
CA VAL A 37 -12.97 15.67 -15.29
C VAL A 37 -12.53 14.29 -15.81
N PRO A 38 -13.24 13.68 -16.79
CA PRO A 38 -12.89 12.35 -17.31
C PRO A 38 -11.42 12.17 -17.72
N ASP A 39 -10.77 13.25 -18.17
CA ASP A 39 -9.37 13.26 -18.57
C ASP A 39 -8.40 12.93 -17.42
N ASP A 40 -8.69 13.40 -16.20
CA ASP A 40 -7.81 13.16 -15.04
C ASP A 40 -7.86 11.71 -14.55
N TYR A 41 -9.01 11.04 -14.76
CA TYR A 41 -9.16 9.62 -14.47
C TYR A 41 -8.28 8.76 -15.38
N GLY A 42 -8.20 9.11 -16.67
CA GLY A 42 -7.33 8.43 -17.63
C GLY A 42 -5.84 8.53 -17.27
N LEU A 43 -5.41 9.68 -16.76
CA LEU A 43 -4.03 9.88 -16.29
C LEU A 43 -3.68 8.96 -15.11
N MET A 44 -4.59 8.85 -14.15
CA MET A 44 -4.40 7.98 -12.99
C MET A 44 -4.41 6.50 -13.37
N ASP A 45 -5.23 6.10 -14.32
CA ASP A 45 -5.22 4.72 -14.82
C ASP A 45 -3.88 4.35 -15.46
N ILE A 46 -3.31 5.23 -16.28
CA ILE A 46 -1.98 5.01 -16.88
C ILE A 46 -0.91 4.82 -15.79
N ALA A 47 -0.90 5.69 -14.78
CA ALA A 47 0.04 5.60 -13.66
C ALA A 47 -0.18 4.34 -12.82
N THR A 48 -1.44 3.97 -12.57
CA THR A 48 -1.83 2.81 -11.75
C THR A 48 -1.54 1.51 -12.45
N VAL A 49 -1.69 1.41 -13.78
CA VAL A 49 -1.30 0.21 -14.53
C VAL A 49 0.19 -0.04 -14.39
N LEU A 50 1.03 0.97 -14.65
CA LEU A 50 2.49 0.83 -14.54
C LEU A 50 2.92 0.41 -13.13
N THR A 51 2.43 1.13 -12.13
CA THR A 51 2.79 0.90 -10.72
C THR A 51 2.14 -0.37 -10.15
N GLY A 52 0.97 -0.74 -10.63
CA GLY A 52 0.27 -1.97 -10.27
C GLY A 52 1.03 -3.22 -10.73
N TYR A 53 1.60 -3.21 -11.94
CA TYR A 53 2.48 -4.31 -12.36
C TYR A 53 3.75 -4.37 -11.50
N ALA A 54 4.40 -3.23 -11.26
CA ALA A 54 5.59 -3.18 -10.42
C ALA A 54 5.32 -3.62 -8.97
N SER A 55 4.12 -3.37 -8.42
CA SER A 55 3.74 -3.79 -7.07
C SER A 55 3.72 -5.31 -6.91
N LEU A 56 3.19 -6.03 -7.90
CA LEU A 56 3.18 -7.49 -7.94
C LEU A 56 4.60 -8.08 -7.82
N PHE A 57 5.58 -7.45 -8.46
CA PHE A 57 6.98 -7.87 -8.35
C PHE A 57 7.62 -7.41 -7.06
N SER A 58 7.27 -6.24 -6.52
CA SER A 58 7.91 -5.68 -5.32
C SER A 58 7.64 -6.46 -4.04
N GLU A 59 6.50 -7.15 -3.94
CA GLU A 59 6.16 -7.89 -2.72
C GLU A 59 6.90 -9.22 -2.58
N LEU A 60 7.36 -9.83 -3.69
CA LEU A 60 8.10 -11.11 -3.81
C LEU A 60 7.65 -12.25 -2.85
N GLY A 61 6.44 -12.19 -2.29
CA GLY A 61 6.00 -13.09 -1.21
C GLY A 61 6.80 -12.99 0.10
N LEU A 62 7.69 -12.00 0.25
CA LEU A 62 8.62 -11.88 1.38
C LEU A 62 7.88 -11.70 2.72
N GLY A 63 6.76 -10.98 2.70
CA GLY A 63 5.89 -10.82 3.87
C GLY A 63 5.34 -12.16 4.40
N ALA A 64 4.96 -13.07 3.50
CA ALA A 64 4.45 -14.39 3.86
C ALA A 64 5.55 -15.30 4.43
N ALA A 65 6.77 -15.19 3.90
CA ALA A 65 7.93 -15.93 4.39
C ALA A 65 8.29 -15.57 5.86
N ILE A 66 8.15 -14.28 6.23
CA ILE A 66 8.38 -13.82 7.62
C ILE A 66 7.38 -14.47 8.60
N ILE A 67 6.12 -14.58 8.20
CA ILE A 67 5.05 -15.14 9.05
C ILE A 67 5.26 -16.64 9.27
N GLN A 68 5.68 -17.38 8.25
CA GLN A 68 5.82 -18.85 8.32
C GLN A 68 7.03 -19.33 9.14
N LYS A 69 8.10 -18.53 9.23
CA LYS A 69 9.32 -18.94 9.92
C LYS A 69 9.14 -18.85 11.44
N LYS A 70 9.15 -19.98 12.16
CA LYS A 70 8.94 -20.04 13.63
C LYS A 70 10.02 -19.27 14.40
N ASP A 71 11.29 -19.56 14.15
CA ASP A 71 12.44 -18.86 14.75
C ASP A 71 12.98 -17.77 13.82
N THR A 72 12.56 -16.53 14.07
CA THR A 72 13.12 -15.34 13.45
C THR A 72 14.02 -14.66 14.47
N GLY A 73 15.30 -15.03 14.51
CA GLY A 73 16.30 -14.25 15.24
C GLY A 73 16.36 -12.81 14.73
N GLN A 74 16.72 -11.88 15.60
CA GLN A 74 16.78 -10.43 15.32
C GLN A 74 17.55 -10.11 14.02
N GLN A 75 18.65 -10.84 13.77
CA GLN A 75 19.47 -10.69 12.56
C GLN A 75 18.70 -11.04 11.28
N ALA A 76 17.93 -12.13 11.27
CA ALA A 76 17.15 -12.53 10.10
C ALA A 76 16.05 -11.51 9.79
N VAL A 77 15.41 -10.94 10.81
CA VAL A 77 14.41 -9.87 10.64
C VAL A 77 15.06 -8.62 10.03
N SER A 78 16.21 -8.21 10.55
CA SER A 78 16.97 -7.06 10.03
C SER A 78 17.38 -7.28 8.57
N SER A 79 17.89 -8.46 8.23
CA SER A 79 18.26 -8.79 6.84
C SER A 79 17.06 -8.70 5.89
N VAL A 80 15.90 -9.24 6.29
CA VAL A 80 14.69 -9.17 5.45
C VAL A 80 14.16 -7.74 5.34
N PHE A 81 14.26 -6.94 6.41
CA PHE A 81 13.92 -5.53 6.38
C PHE A 81 14.75 -4.76 5.36
N TRP A 82 16.09 -4.86 5.44
CA TRP A 82 16.98 -4.19 4.49
C TRP A 82 16.76 -4.71 3.07
N PHE A 83 16.54 -6.01 2.88
CA PHE A 83 16.27 -6.58 1.58
C PHE A 83 14.98 -6.01 0.96
N THR A 84 13.91 -5.92 1.75
CA THR A 84 12.63 -5.42 1.23
C THR A 84 12.65 -3.90 1.01
N LEU A 85 13.40 -3.17 1.83
CA LEU A 85 13.67 -1.76 1.60
C LEU A 85 14.44 -1.52 0.30
N MET A 86 15.45 -2.34 0.02
CA MET A 86 16.21 -2.28 -1.24
C MET A 86 15.33 -2.59 -2.46
N ILE A 87 14.44 -3.58 -2.36
CA ILE A 87 13.46 -3.88 -3.41
C ILE A 87 12.50 -2.71 -3.62
N GLY A 88 11.96 -2.14 -2.53
CA GLY A 88 11.09 -0.96 -2.60
C GLY A 88 11.78 0.24 -3.23
N LEU A 89 13.04 0.49 -2.88
CA LEU A 89 13.86 1.54 -3.50
C LEU A 89 14.12 1.25 -4.99
N PHE A 90 14.47 0.01 -5.34
CA PHE A 90 14.71 -0.40 -6.72
C PHE A 90 13.48 -0.19 -7.60
N PHE A 91 12.31 -0.69 -7.19
CA PHE A 91 11.07 -0.52 -7.94
C PHE A 91 10.57 0.93 -7.93
N GLY A 92 10.71 1.65 -6.82
CA GLY A 92 10.39 3.07 -6.75
C GLY A 92 11.23 3.88 -7.75
N LEU A 93 12.54 3.66 -7.78
CA LEU A 93 13.45 4.34 -8.72
C LEU A 93 13.20 3.93 -10.17
N LEU A 94 12.91 2.65 -10.41
CA LEU A 94 12.55 2.13 -11.73
C LEU A 94 11.27 2.80 -12.25
N CYS A 95 10.20 2.87 -11.45
CA CYS A 95 8.98 3.57 -11.83
C CYS A 95 9.21 5.08 -12.01
N PHE A 96 10.05 5.70 -11.18
CA PHE A 96 10.40 7.12 -11.31
C PHE A 96 11.09 7.44 -12.64
N LEU A 97 12.01 6.57 -13.09
CA LEU A 97 12.68 6.69 -14.38
C LEU A 97 11.75 6.35 -15.55
N LEU A 98 10.89 5.34 -15.39
CA LEU A 98 9.91 4.96 -16.41
C LEU A 98 8.80 6.00 -16.62
N ALA A 99 8.60 6.94 -15.69
CA ALA A 99 7.62 8.01 -15.82
C ALA A 99 7.79 8.86 -17.10
N HIS A 100 9.02 9.03 -17.59
CA HIS A 100 9.27 9.80 -18.82
C HIS A 100 8.93 8.99 -20.09
N PRO A 101 9.41 7.74 -20.26
CA PRO A 101 8.95 6.86 -21.34
C PRO A 101 7.44 6.69 -21.41
N THR A 102 6.75 6.55 -20.27
CA THR A 102 5.30 6.39 -20.27
C THR A 102 4.60 7.66 -20.76
N ALA A 103 5.04 8.84 -20.35
CA ALA A 103 4.49 10.10 -20.85
C ALA A 103 4.64 10.26 -22.37
N VAL A 104 5.75 9.79 -22.96
CA VAL A 104 5.96 9.80 -24.41
C VAL A 104 5.05 8.77 -25.11
N LEU A 105 4.92 7.56 -24.55
CA LEU A 105 4.08 6.50 -25.12
C LEU A 105 2.60 6.90 -25.20
N PHE A 106 2.10 7.56 -24.15
CA PHE A 106 0.71 8.01 -24.05
C PHE A 106 0.49 9.44 -24.57
N ASN A 107 1.53 10.13 -25.06
CA ASN A 107 1.50 11.54 -25.50
C ASN A 107 0.95 12.52 -24.45
N GLU A 108 1.17 12.23 -23.17
CA GLU A 108 0.53 12.98 -22.08
C GLU A 108 1.53 13.33 -20.96
N PRO A 109 2.07 14.57 -20.96
CA PRO A 109 3.15 14.97 -20.04
C PRO A 109 2.70 15.06 -18.58
N ARG A 110 1.38 15.17 -18.33
CA ARG A 110 0.81 15.19 -16.97
C ARG A 110 1.01 13.88 -16.22
N VAL A 111 1.27 12.76 -16.91
CA VAL A 111 1.55 11.46 -16.31
C VAL A 111 2.88 11.42 -15.55
N ILE A 112 3.85 12.28 -15.90
CA ILE A 112 5.18 12.32 -15.27
C ILE A 112 5.09 12.62 -13.77
N PRO A 113 4.53 13.77 -13.33
CA PRO A 113 4.46 14.10 -11.90
C PRO A 113 3.57 13.11 -11.13
N LEU A 114 2.52 12.57 -11.75
CA LEU A 114 1.66 11.56 -11.14
C LEU A 114 2.42 10.27 -10.87
N THR A 115 3.04 9.70 -11.90
CA THR A 115 3.80 8.44 -11.78
C THR A 115 4.96 8.57 -10.79
N ARG A 116 5.66 9.72 -10.79
CA ARG A 116 6.73 10.00 -9.82
C ARG A 116 6.20 10.05 -8.38
N SER A 117 5.05 10.67 -8.17
CA SER A 117 4.42 10.74 -6.84
C SER A 117 4.00 9.35 -6.36
N VAL A 118 3.36 8.56 -7.22
CA VAL A 118 2.93 7.19 -6.89
C VAL A 118 4.14 6.29 -6.65
N SER A 119 5.28 6.49 -7.31
CA SER A 119 6.49 5.67 -7.10
C SER A 119 7.03 5.70 -5.66
N LEU A 120 6.71 6.74 -4.87
CA LEU A 120 7.09 6.80 -3.46
C LEU A 120 6.40 5.72 -2.61
N ILE A 121 5.26 5.19 -3.07
CA ILE A 121 4.52 4.12 -2.39
C ILE A 121 5.40 2.88 -2.16
N PHE A 122 6.33 2.59 -3.09
CA PHE A 122 7.20 1.41 -2.99
C PHE A 122 8.16 1.49 -1.82
N ILE A 123 8.68 2.69 -1.54
CA ILE A 123 9.58 2.93 -0.40
C ILE A 123 8.81 2.78 0.90
N ILE A 124 7.61 3.38 0.98
CA ILE A 124 6.73 3.30 2.14
C ILE A 124 6.31 1.85 2.41
N ASN A 125 5.98 1.09 1.37
CA ASN A 125 5.66 -0.33 1.47
C ASN A 125 6.87 -1.16 1.96
N GLY A 126 8.06 -0.89 1.42
CA GLY A 126 9.30 -1.54 1.86
C GLY A 126 9.60 -1.34 3.36
N LEU A 127 9.34 -0.14 3.89
CA LEU A 127 9.46 0.19 5.31
C LEU A 127 8.38 -0.52 6.16
N SER A 128 7.16 -0.62 5.63
CA SER A 128 5.98 -1.04 6.39
C SER A 128 5.78 -2.56 6.41
N ILE A 129 6.25 -3.29 5.40
CA ILE A 129 5.93 -4.72 5.24
C ILE A 129 6.46 -5.58 6.39
N VAL A 130 7.70 -5.37 6.85
CA VAL A 130 8.29 -6.17 7.94
C VAL A 130 7.59 -5.92 9.28
N PRO A 131 7.47 -4.67 9.80
CA PRO A 131 6.80 -4.43 11.07
C PRO A 131 5.33 -4.89 11.04
N LEU A 132 4.62 -4.69 9.92
CA LEU A 132 3.22 -5.09 9.80
C LEU A 132 3.06 -6.62 9.79
N ASN A 133 3.96 -7.35 9.11
CA ASN A 133 3.95 -8.82 9.14
C ASN A 133 4.40 -9.39 10.51
N LEU A 134 5.28 -8.72 11.24
CA LEU A 134 5.59 -9.08 12.63
C LEU A 134 4.38 -8.90 13.56
N MET A 135 3.62 -7.80 13.42
CA MET A 135 2.37 -7.61 14.17
C MET A 135 1.33 -8.69 13.82
N LYS A 136 1.23 -9.08 12.54
CA LYS A 136 0.37 -10.20 12.09
C LYS A 136 0.78 -11.51 12.76
N LYS A 137 2.08 -11.79 12.84
CA LYS A 137 2.63 -12.99 13.51
C LYS A 137 2.32 -12.99 15.02
N GLN A 138 2.28 -11.83 15.67
CA GLN A 138 1.89 -11.68 17.07
C GLN A 138 0.37 -11.72 17.31
N LEU A 139 -0.43 -11.95 16.26
CA LEU A 139 -1.89 -11.94 16.28
C LEU A 139 -2.47 -10.61 16.78
N ASN A 140 -1.76 -9.49 16.62
CA ASN A 140 -2.19 -8.18 17.12
C ASN A 140 -3.08 -7.45 16.10
N PHE A 141 -4.14 -8.11 15.65
CA PHE A 141 -4.95 -7.66 14.51
C PHE A 141 -5.76 -6.40 14.81
N LYS A 142 -6.09 -6.13 16.08
CA LYS A 142 -6.77 -4.89 16.48
C LYS A 142 -5.91 -3.66 16.18
N MET A 143 -4.60 -3.74 16.45
CA MET A 143 -3.66 -2.65 16.19
C MET A 143 -3.49 -2.44 14.68
N ILE A 144 -3.39 -3.53 13.91
CA ILE A 144 -3.31 -3.47 12.44
C ILE A 144 -4.56 -2.77 11.86
N GLY A 145 -5.76 -3.20 12.26
CA GLY A 145 -6.99 -2.59 11.77
C GLY A 145 -7.12 -1.11 12.14
N GLY A 146 -6.65 -0.72 13.33
CA GLY A 146 -6.60 0.70 13.73
C GLY A 146 -5.64 1.54 12.88
N ILE A 147 -4.45 1.02 12.56
CA ILE A 147 -3.48 1.68 11.68
C ILE A 147 -4.06 1.82 10.27
N GLU A 148 -4.64 0.74 9.72
CA GLU A 148 -5.27 0.76 8.40
C GLU A 148 -6.40 1.79 8.34
N MET A 149 -7.27 1.84 9.37
CA MET A 149 -8.37 2.80 9.42
C MET A 149 -7.87 4.25 9.52
N LEU A 150 -6.88 4.53 10.38
CA LEU A 150 -6.29 5.87 10.51
C LEU A 150 -5.61 6.33 9.22
N SER A 151 -4.85 5.43 8.58
CA SER A 151 -4.22 5.72 7.29
C SER A 151 -5.23 5.95 6.16
N GLY A 152 -6.33 5.18 6.14
CA GLY A 152 -7.42 5.34 5.20
C GLY A 152 -8.17 6.66 5.37
N LEU A 153 -8.45 7.05 6.62
CA LEU A 153 -9.04 8.35 6.95
C LEU A 153 -8.12 9.50 6.54
N GLY A 154 -6.82 9.41 6.86
CA GLY A 154 -5.84 10.41 6.45
C GLY A 154 -5.75 10.55 4.92
N SER A 155 -5.80 9.43 4.20
CA SER A 155 -5.80 9.43 2.74
C SER A 155 -7.07 10.08 2.16
N CYS A 156 -8.24 9.78 2.73
CA CYS A 156 -9.50 10.40 2.30
C CYS A 156 -9.53 11.91 2.55
N LEU A 157 -9.05 12.35 3.71
CA LEU A 157 -8.93 13.77 4.03
C LEU A 157 -7.94 14.48 3.10
N GLY A 158 -6.80 13.85 2.81
CA GLY A 158 -5.84 14.36 1.84
C GLY A 158 -6.44 14.50 0.44
N MET A 159 -7.18 13.50 -0.03
CA MET A 159 -7.88 13.55 -1.32
C MET A 159 -8.92 14.68 -1.36
N MET A 160 -9.74 14.83 -0.33
CA MET A 160 -10.73 15.91 -0.26
C MET A 160 -10.06 17.29 -0.20
N GLY A 161 -8.96 17.43 0.54
CA GLY A 161 -8.22 18.69 0.63
C GLY A 161 -7.48 19.08 -0.65
N MET A 162 -7.18 18.14 -1.53
CA MET A 162 -6.63 18.42 -2.87
C MET A 162 -7.71 18.68 -3.92
N ALA A 163 -8.95 18.23 -3.67
CA ALA A 163 -10.07 18.38 -4.60
C ALA A 163 -10.79 19.74 -4.50
N TYR A 164 -10.55 20.50 -3.44
CA TYR A 164 -11.06 21.87 -3.21
C TYR A 164 -9.92 22.89 -3.26
#